data_AF-A0A972QER0-F1
#
_entry.id   AF-A0A972QER0-F1
#
_cell.length_a   1.000
_cell.length_b   1.000
_cell.length_c   1.000
_cell.angle_alpha   90.00
_cell.angle_beta   90.00
_cell.angle_gamma   90.00
#
_symmetry.space_group_name_H-M   'P 1'
#
loop_
_entity.id
_entity.type
_entity.pdbx_description
1 polymer ?
#
loop_
_entity_poly.entity_id
_entity_poly.type
_entity_poly.pdbx_seq_one_letter_code
_entity_poly.pdbx_strand_id
1 'polypeptide(L)'
;MLYENLRVNLAGLELRTPIILASGVAGYAIEYGKLKDIDFAMIGGIVLKGVNLEGKKGNVGSRIVDSTIGVINSIGLENPGVDILIQDILPKIPKTTRLIANIFGDTVQEYGQVAAKLNNVSEIHALEVNISCPN
;
A
#
# COMPACT_ATOMS: atom_id res chain seq x y z
N MET A 1 -11.13 -15.24 -20.40
CA MET A 1 -12.59 -15.23 -20.24
C MET A 1 -13.09 -15.55 -18.81
N LEU A 2 -12.23 -15.77 -17.80
CA LEU A 2 -12.67 -16.04 -16.41
C LEU A 2 -12.92 -14.78 -15.54
N TYR A 3 -12.38 -13.61 -15.91
CA TYR A 3 -12.38 -12.41 -15.04
C TYR A 3 -13.49 -11.40 -15.30
N GLU A 4 -14.29 -11.53 -16.37
CA GLU A 4 -15.37 -10.56 -16.64
C GLU A 4 -16.41 -10.51 -15.53
N ASN A 5 -16.64 -11.63 -14.83
CA ASN A 5 -17.66 -11.75 -13.79
C ASN A 5 -17.21 -11.26 -12.39
N LEU A 6 -15.96 -10.78 -12.25
CA LEU A 6 -15.41 -10.29 -10.98
C LEU A 6 -15.05 -8.79 -11.03
N ARG A 7 -15.31 -8.12 -12.14
CA ARG A 7 -15.05 -6.68 -12.26
C ARG A 7 -15.93 -5.90 -11.29
N VAL A 8 -15.34 -4.92 -10.61
CA VAL A 8 -16.06 -4.03 -9.69
C VAL A 8 -15.58 -2.59 -9.87
N ASN A 9 -16.50 -1.65 -9.73
CA ASN A 9 -16.18 -0.23 -9.55
C ASN A 9 -16.22 0.09 -8.05
N LEU A 10 -15.08 0.52 -7.50
CA LEU A 10 -14.96 0.92 -6.10
C LEU A 10 -14.65 2.41 -6.04
N ALA A 11 -15.63 3.23 -5.67
CA ALA A 11 -15.48 4.69 -5.55
C ALA A 11 -14.89 5.35 -6.83
N GLY A 12 -15.27 4.88 -8.01
CA GLY A 12 -14.76 5.35 -9.29
C GLY A 12 -13.50 4.62 -9.78
N LEU A 13 -12.89 3.76 -8.96
CA LEU A 13 -11.75 2.93 -9.34
C LEU A 13 -12.23 1.61 -9.95
N GLU A 14 -12.03 1.46 -11.26
CA GLU A 14 -12.28 0.22 -11.98
C GLU A 14 -11.23 -0.84 -11.64
N LEU A 15 -11.67 -1.91 -10.98
CA LEU A 15 -10.86 -3.07 -10.60
C LEU A 15 -11.29 -4.30 -11.42
N ARG A 16 -10.30 -5.04 -11.93
CA ARG A 16 -10.57 -6.27 -12.71
C ARG A 16 -11.11 -7.42 -11.86
N THR A 17 -10.78 -7.43 -10.58
CA THR A 17 -11.24 -8.37 -9.54
C THR A 17 -11.41 -7.59 -8.24
N PRO A 18 -12.21 -8.05 -7.27
CA PRO A 18 -12.32 -7.37 -5.98
C PRO A 18 -11.14 -7.66 -5.05
N ILE A 19 -10.15 -8.44 -5.49
CA ILE A 19 -9.00 -8.85 -4.67
C ILE A 19 -8.03 -7.69 -4.57
N ILE A 20 -7.82 -7.18 -3.36
CA ILE A 20 -6.88 -6.11 -3.06
C ILE A 20 -5.87 -6.62 -2.04
N LEU A 21 -4.56 -6.48 -2.31
CA LEU A 21 -3.54 -6.76 -1.32
C LEU A 21 -3.53 -5.67 -0.25
N ALA A 22 -3.69 -6.07 1.01
CA ALA A 22 -3.78 -5.16 2.15
C ALA A 22 -2.45 -4.42 2.42
N SER A 23 -2.55 -3.18 2.92
CA SER A 23 -1.39 -2.37 3.27
C SER A 23 -0.51 -3.08 4.29
N GLY A 24 0.81 -3.03 4.09
CA GLY A 24 1.78 -3.60 5.00
C GLY A 24 2.03 -5.11 4.87
N VAL A 25 1.24 -5.83 4.05
CA VAL A 25 1.46 -7.27 3.78
C VAL A 25 2.43 -7.48 2.61
N ALA A 26 2.22 -6.75 1.51
CA ALA A 26 3.04 -6.87 0.31
C ALA A 26 4.10 -5.75 0.17
N GLY A 27 4.34 -4.97 1.22
CA GLY A 27 5.28 -3.84 1.18
C GLY A 27 4.94 -2.85 0.06
N TYR A 28 5.83 -2.75 -0.94
CA TYR A 28 5.62 -1.98 -2.18
C TYR A 28 5.42 -2.87 -3.42
N ALA A 29 5.09 -4.15 -3.21
CA ALA A 29 4.92 -5.21 -4.21
C ALA A 29 6.16 -5.56 -5.05
N ILE A 30 7.31 -4.95 -4.79
CA ILE A 30 8.56 -5.20 -5.51
C ILE A 30 9.06 -6.63 -5.26
N GLU A 31 9.01 -7.09 -4.01
CA GLU A 31 9.43 -8.44 -3.61
C GLU A 31 8.46 -9.49 -4.18
N TYR A 32 7.16 -9.24 -4.08
CA TYR A 32 6.13 -10.12 -4.61
C TYR A 32 6.20 -10.21 -6.15
N GLY A 33 6.58 -9.12 -6.83
CA GLY A 33 6.84 -9.08 -8.28
C GLY A 33 7.93 -10.04 -8.76
N LYS A 34 8.77 -10.55 -7.87
CA LYS A 34 9.84 -11.51 -8.19
C LYS A 34 9.40 -12.97 -8.01
N LEU A 35 8.24 -13.21 -7.40
CA LEU A 35 7.73 -14.55 -7.14
C LEU A 35 7.00 -15.08 -8.38
N LYS A 36 7.44 -16.24 -8.89
CA LYS A 36 6.87 -16.85 -10.10
C LYS A 36 5.42 -17.32 -9.92
N ASP A 37 5.03 -17.62 -8.69
CA ASP A 37 3.70 -18.14 -8.36
C ASP A 37 2.64 -17.05 -8.16
N ILE A 38 3.05 -15.78 -8.21
CA ILE A 38 2.14 -14.64 -8.04
C ILE A 38 1.83 -14.03 -9.40
N ASP A 39 0.65 -14.36 -9.91
CA ASP A 39 0.10 -13.67 -11.07
C ASP A 39 -0.62 -12.40 -10.64
N PHE A 40 0.08 -11.26 -10.82
CA PHE A 40 -0.51 -9.96 -10.54
C PHE A 40 -1.77 -9.71 -11.36
N ALA A 41 -1.93 -10.31 -12.55
CA ALA A 41 -3.14 -10.18 -13.38
C ALA A 41 -4.42 -10.67 -12.69
N MET A 42 -4.33 -11.41 -11.58
CA MET A 42 -5.49 -11.81 -10.75
C MET A 42 -5.84 -10.82 -9.65
N ILE A 43 -4.94 -9.89 -9.32
CA ILE A 43 -5.10 -8.89 -8.26
C ILE A 43 -5.70 -7.62 -8.83
N GLY A 44 -6.81 -7.13 -8.28
CA GLY A 44 -7.50 -5.91 -8.72
C GLY A 44 -6.80 -4.63 -8.29
N GLY A 45 -6.17 -4.64 -7.12
CA GLY A 45 -5.36 -3.53 -6.63
C GLY A 45 -4.38 -3.92 -5.53
N ILE A 46 -3.45 -3.03 -5.24
CA ILE A 46 -2.45 -3.19 -4.17
C ILE A 46 -2.48 -1.92 -3.35
N VAL A 47 -2.71 -2.06 -2.05
CA VAL A 47 -2.47 -0.98 -1.12
C VAL A 47 -1.01 -1.03 -0.69
N LEU A 48 -0.26 0.01 -1.04
CA LEU A 48 1.13 0.14 -0.68
C LEU A 48 1.28 0.30 0.84
N LYS A 49 2.47 0.01 1.36
CA LYS A 49 2.83 0.32 2.75
C LYS A 49 2.51 1.79 3.07
N GLY A 50 1.92 2.01 4.25
CA GLY A 50 1.63 3.34 4.76
C GLY A 50 2.83 4.27 4.69
N VAL A 51 2.59 5.50 4.23
CA VAL A 51 3.62 6.53 4.09
C VAL A 51 3.19 7.82 4.79
N ASN A 52 4.14 8.47 5.47
CA ASN A 52 3.98 9.82 6.01
C ASN A 52 4.93 10.79 5.29
N LEU A 53 4.99 12.02 5.77
CA LEU A 53 5.81 13.07 5.16
C LEU A 53 7.30 12.73 5.24
N GLU A 54 7.81 12.48 6.45
CA GLU A 54 9.25 12.40 6.74
C GLU A 54 9.83 10.97 6.81
N GLY A 55 8.96 9.95 6.80
CA GLY A 55 9.36 8.56 7.07
C GLY A 55 9.39 8.21 8.56
N LYS A 56 9.49 6.92 8.85
CA LYS A 56 9.63 6.35 10.20
C LYS A 56 10.52 5.12 10.16
N LYS A 57 11.33 4.92 11.20
CA LYS A 57 12.17 3.71 11.39
C LYS A 57 11.40 2.49 11.92
N GLY A 58 10.15 2.67 12.31
CA GLY A 58 9.38 1.63 12.99
C GLY A 58 9.78 1.39 14.45
N ASN A 59 9.09 0.46 15.10
CA ASN A 59 9.28 0.13 16.50
C ASN A 59 10.58 -0.68 16.70
N VAL A 60 11.16 -0.70 17.89
CA VAL A 60 12.37 -1.50 18.16
C VAL A 60 12.01 -2.95 18.56
N GLY A 61 12.99 -3.86 18.49
CA GLY A 61 12.83 -5.23 18.97
C GLY A 61 12.08 -6.16 18.01
N SER A 62 11.46 -7.22 18.54
CA SER A 62 10.67 -8.15 17.74
C SER A 62 9.35 -7.50 17.34
N ARG A 63 9.10 -7.41 16.03
CA ARG A 63 7.94 -6.70 15.48
C ARG A 63 6.84 -7.63 14.99
N ILE A 64 7.07 -8.93 14.98
CA ILE A 64 6.15 -9.95 14.48
C ILE A 64 6.23 -11.17 15.40
N VAL A 65 5.08 -11.71 15.77
CA VAL A 65 4.98 -13.00 16.46
C VAL A 65 3.80 -13.80 15.91
N ASP A 66 4.05 -15.09 15.69
CA ASP A 66 3.01 -16.03 15.26
C ASP A 66 2.09 -16.37 16.44
N SER A 67 0.82 -16.55 16.12
CA SER A 67 -0.20 -17.09 17.02
C SER A 67 -0.90 -18.26 16.35
N THR A 68 -1.68 -19.03 17.10
CA THR A 68 -2.40 -20.20 16.55
C THR A 68 -3.48 -19.84 15.52
N ILE A 69 -3.88 -18.58 15.44
CA ILE A 69 -4.97 -18.11 14.57
C ILE A 69 -4.57 -16.94 13.66
N GLY A 70 -3.28 -16.63 13.54
CA GLY A 70 -2.79 -15.52 12.75
C GLY A 70 -1.49 -14.93 13.30
N VAL A 71 -1.25 -13.65 13.02
CA VAL A 71 0.01 -12.97 13.36
C VAL A 71 -0.29 -11.69 14.12
N ILE A 72 0.48 -11.42 15.18
CA ILE A 72 0.50 -10.14 15.88
C ILE A 72 1.72 -9.35 15.37
N ASN A 73 1.52 -8.08 15.05
CA ASN A 73 2.60 -7.20 14.60
C ASN A 73 2.62 -5.85 15.33
N SER A 74 3.82 -5.32 15.52
CA SER A 74 4.09 -3.97 15.98
C SER A 74 5.21 -3.37 15.13
N ILE A 75 4.91 -3.11 13.86
CA ILE A 75 5.90 -2.58 12.92
C ILE A 75 6.27 -1.12 13.22
N GLY A 76 5.33 -0.32 13.75
CA GLY A 76 5.53 1.12 14.01
C GLY A 76 5.53 1.99 12.75
N LEU A 77 4.78 1.57 11.71
CA LEU A 77 4.65 2.29 10.43
C LEU A 77 5.98 2.62 9.75
N GLU A 78 6.96 1.69 9.84
CA GLU A 78 8.23 1.84 9.13
C GLU A 78 8.01 2.14 7.64
N ASN A 79 8.58 3.25 7.18
CA ASN A 79 8.46 3.74 5.82
C ASN A 79 9.54 4.81 5.54
N PRO A 80 9.87 5.07 4.27
CA PRO A 80 10.95 5.98 3.89
C PRO A 80 10.50 7.43 3.75
N GLY A 81 9.21 7.74 3.90
CA GLY A 81 8.64 9.04 3.59
C GLY A 81 8.17 9.16 2.14
N VAL A 82 7.25 10.10 1.92
CA VAL A 82 6.51 10.22 0.65
C VAL A 82 7.41 10.62 -0.53
N ASP A 83 8.42 11.45 -0.29
CA ASP A 83 9.30 11.91 -1.39
C ASP A 83 10.18 10.77 -1.91
N ILE A 84 10.74 9.93 -1.02
CA ILE A 84 11.51 8.75 -1.41
C ILE A 84 10.60 7.70 -2.07
N LEU A 85 9.37 7.53 -1.56
CA LEU A 85 8.39 6.66 -2.22
C LEU A 85 8.21 7.07 -3.69
N ILE A 86 7.95 8.35 -3.94
CA ILE A 86 7.69 8.87 -5.29
C ILE A 86 8.92 8.74 -6.20
N GLN A 87 10.08 9.19 -5.72
CA GLN A 87 11.29 9.32 -6.56
C GLN A 87 11.98 7.98 -6.79
N ASP A 88 12.08 7.13 -5.76
CA ASP A 88 12.99 5.99 -5.78
C ASP A 88 12.28 4.65 -5.81
N ILE A 89 11.07 4.55 -5.27
CA ILE A 89 10.37 3.27 -5.08
C ILE A 89 9.30 3.06 -6.15
N LEU A 90 8.42 4.03 -6.38
CA LEU A 90 7.36 3.92 -7.36
C LEU A 90 7.85 3.51 -8.76
N PRO A 91 8.98 4.00 -9.29
CA PRO A 91 9.48 3.56 -10.60
C PRO A 91 9.80 2.06 -10.69
N LYS A 92 10.02 1.40 -9.56
CA LYS A 92 10.38 -0.02 -9.46
C LYS A 92 9.16 -0.93 -9.29
N ILE A 93 7.99 -0.38 -8.97
CA ILE A 93 6.78 -1.17 -8.72
C ILE A 93 6.21 -1.67 -10.05
N PRO A 94 5.88 -2.96 -10.18
CA PRO A 94 5.16 -3.49 -11.33
C PRO A 94 3.82 -2.76 -11.52
N LYS A 95 3.61 -2.10 -12.66
CA LYS A 95 2.39 -1.34 -12.96
C LYS A 95 1.29 -2.20 -13.57
N THR A 96 1.21 -3.46 -13.14
CA THR A 96 0.31 -4.47 -13.70
C THR A 96 -1.10 -4.42 -13.10
N THR A 97 -1.31 -3.63 -12.04
CA THR A 97 -2.60 -3.45 -11.35
C THR A 97 -2.75 -2.04 -10.77
N ARG A 98 -3.91 -1.73 -10.18
CA ARG A 98 -4.17 -0.45 -9.53
C ARG A 98 -3.33 -0.31 -8.25
N LEU A 99 -2.61 0.80 -8.13
CA LEU A 99 -1.87 1.13 -6.91
C LEU A 99 -2.68 2.11 -6.07
N ILE A 100 -2.83 1.78 -4.80
CA ILE A 100 -3.52 2.59 -3.79
C ILE A 100 -2.47 3.00 -2.75
N ALA A 101 -2.30 4.28 -2.49
CA ALA A 101 -1.36 4.74 -1.48
C ALA A 101 -2.04 4.80 -0.12
N ASN A 102 -1.58 3.98 0.84
CA ASN A 102 -1.94 4.15 2.24
C ASN A 102 -1.18 5.36 2.78
N ILE A 103 -1.91 6.35 3.31
CA ILE A 103 -1.33 7.57 3.88
C ILE A 103 -1.65 7.64 5.37
N PHE A 104 -0.69 8.16 6.13
CA PHE A 104 -0.89 8.44 7.54
C PHE A 104 -0.12 9.69 7.97
N GLY A 105 -0.51 10.25 9.10
CA GLY A 105 0.12 11.41 9.72
C GLY A 105 -0.33 11.58 11.16
N ASP A 106 0.40 12.38 11.92
CA ASP A 106 0.11 12.70 13.32
C ASP A 106 -0.87 13.90 13.42
N THR A 107 -0.98 14.70 12.35
CA THR A 107 -1.91 15.84 12.27
C THR A 107 -2.68 15.85 10.95
N VAL A 108 -3.86 16.48 10.94
CA VAL A 108 -4.68 16.65 9.71
C VAL A 108 -3.89 17.36 8.60
N GLN A 109 -3.02 18.30 8.99
CA GLN A 109 -2.15 19.05 8.08
C GLN A 109 -1.16 18.11 7.38
N GLU A 110 -0.56 17.17 8.11
CA GLU A 110 0.34 16.17 7.52
C GLU A 110 -0.40 15.27 6.54
N TYR A 111 -1.60 14.79 6.87
CA TYR A 111 -2.42 14.04 5.90
C TYR A 111 -2.64 14.85 4.62
N GLY A 112 -2.99 16.13 4.74
CA GLY A 112 -3.18 17.03 3.61
C GLY A 112 -1.92 17.21 2.76
N GLN A 113 -0.75 17.34 3.38
CA GLN A 113 0.53 17.48 2.69
C GLN A 113 0.92 16.22 1.93
N VAL A 114 0.77 15.04 2.55
CA VAL A 114 1.06 13.75 1.90
C VAL A 114 0.10 13.51 0.74
N ALA A 115 -1.20 13.75 0.95
CA ALA A 115 -2.21 13.64 -0.11
C ALA A 115 -1.93 14.59 -1.28
N ALA A 116 -1.56 15.85 -1.01
CA ALA A 116 -1.24 16.83 -2.04
C ALA A 116 -0.01 16.43 -2.89
N LYS A 117 1.02 15.86 -2.26
CA LYS A 117 2.19 15.34 -2.98
C LYS A 117 1.83 14.17 -3.90
N LEU A 118 0.99 13.25 -3.41
CA LEU A 118 0.57 12.07 -4.18
C LEU A 118 -0.48 12.36 -5.25
N ASN A 119 -1.24 13.46 -5.12
CA ASN A 119 -2.27 13.84 -6.10
C ASN A 119 -1.72 14.05 -7.52
N ASN A 120 -0.45 14.41 -7.65
CA ASN A 120 0.20 14.64 -8.95
C ASN A 120 0.96 13.42 -9.49
N VAL A 121 0.82 12.25 -8.85
CA VAL A 121 1.54 11.03 -9.19
C VAL A 121 0.63 10.10 -9.98
N SER A 122 0.84 10.00 -11.29
CA SER A 122 -0.07 9.33 -12.22
C SER A 122 -0.19 7.81 -11.98
N GLU A 123 0.80 7.19 -11.34
CA GLU A 123 0.76 5.77 -11.02
C GLU A 123 -0.08 5.44 -9.78
N ILE A 124 -0.43 6.43 -8.95
CA ILE A 124 -1.31 6.27 -7.80
C ILE A 124 -2.74 6.53 -8.23
N HIS A 125 -3.60 5.55 -8.02
CA HIS A 125 -4.97 5.55 -8.52
C HIS A 125 -6.01 5.88 -7.45
N ALA A 126 -5.65 5.75 -6.17
CA ALA A 126 -6.47 6.11 -5.04
C ALA A 126 -5.60 6.31 -3.79
N LEU A 127 -6.17 6.99 -2.78
CA LEU A 127 -5.59 7.13 -1.46
C LEU A 127 -6.44 6.34 -0.44
N GLU A 128 -5.77 5.62 0.45
CA GLU A 128 -6.37 5.00 1.64
C GLU A 128 -5.91 5.78 2.88
N VAL A 129 -6.84 6.37 3.62
CA VAL A 129 -6.52 7.20 4.79
C VAL A 129 -6.48 6.32 6.04
N ASN A 130 -5.29 6.10 6.59
CA ASN A 130 -5.12 5.27 7.78
C ASN A 130 -5.36 6.05 9.07
N ILE A 131 -6.59 6.04 9.58
CA ILE A 131 -6.96 6.63 10.89
C ILE A 131 -6.92 5.62 12.05
N SER A 132 -6.35 4.43 11.80
CA SER A 132 -6.56 3.26 12.65
C SER A 132 -5.31 2.76 13.35
N CYS A 133 -4.12 3.26 13.00
CA CYS A 133 -2.88 2.64 13.46
C CYS A 133 -2.74 2.73 15.00
N PRO A 134 -2.63 1.58 15.69
CA PRO A 134 -2.53 1.54 17.14
C PRO A 134 -1.08 1.46 17.67
N ASN A 135 -0.09 1.59 16.77
CA ASN A 135 1.33 1.27 17.01
C ASN A 135 2.27 2.48 16.95
#